data_AF-A0A950EP54-F1
#
_entry.id   AF-A0A950EP54-F1
#
_cell.length_a   1.000
_cell.length_b   1.000
_cell.length_c   1.000
_cell.angle_alpha   90.00
_cell.angle_beta   90.00
_cell.angle_gamma   90.00
#
_symmetry.space_group_name_H-M   'P 1'
#
loop_
_entity.id
_entity.type
_entity.pdbx_description
1 polymer ?
#
loop_
_entity_poly.entity_id
_entity_poly.type
_entity_poly.pdbx_seq_one_letter_code
_entity_poly.pdbx_strand_id
1 'polypeptide(L)'
;YAEVSYAKGSGLSIASIKNEAGNFEQPDAKNVTDALAEAQIPPDLKIVPNYKPTGPDAYPISTFTFVLAYSKQKDPAKGKVLKDFLAYAVGPGQDAASGLFYAPLPSALQTQCKAAVDAIQT
;
A
#
# COMPACT_ATOMS: atom_id res chain seq x y z
N TYR A 1 7.00 -13.85 11.33
CA TYR A 1 7.06 -12.53 10.69
C TYR A 1 5.80 -11.76 11.08
N ALA A 2 5.87 -10.43 11.15
CA ALA A 2 4.74 -9.58 11.50
C ALA A 2 4.81 -8.29 10.66
N GLU A 3 3.68 -7.60 10.53
CA GLU A 3 3.65 -6.27 9.92
C GLU A 3 4.41 -5.28 10.84
N VAL A 4 5.11 -4.30 10.23
CA VAL A 4 6.09 -3.46 10.93
C VAL A 4 5.47 -2.56 12.00
N SER A 5 4.24 -2.09 11.82
CA SER A 5 3.56 -1.24 12.81
C SER A 5 3.38 -1.96 14.15
N TYR A 6 3.18 -3.28 14.16
CA TYR A 6 3.09 -4.06 15.39
C TYR A 6 4.42 -4.10 16.16
N ALA A 7 5.52 -4.35 15.44
CA ALA A 7 6.85 -4.39 16.04
C ALA A 7 7.26 -3.02 16.58
N LYS A 8 7.07 -1.95 15.79
CA LYS A 8 7.37 -0.57 16.21
C LYS A 8 6.48 -0.12 17.37
N GLY A 9 5.17 -0.37 17.30
CA GLY A 9 4.22 -0.01 18.35
C GLY A 9 4.47 -0.74 19.67
N SER A 10 5.08 -1.92 19.63
CA SER A 10 5.42 -2.72 20.82
C SER A 10 6.87 -2.56 21.28
N GLY A 11 7.66 -1.70 20.63
CA GLY A 11 9.08 -1.50 20.97
C GLY A 11 9.97 -2.73 20.74
N LEU A 12 9.58 -3.63 19.83
CA LEU A 12 10.35 -4.84 19.51
C LEU A 12 11.49 -4.51 18.55
N SER A 13 12.61 -5.21 18.70
CA SER A 13 13.73 -5.14 17.74
C SER A 13 13.31 -5.70 16.37
N ILE A 14 13.78 -5.05 15.30
CA ILE A 14 13.48 -5.41 13.91
C ILE A 14 14.78 -5.75 13.19
N ALA A 15 14.82 -6.91 12.53
CA ALA A 15 15.98 -7.32 11.75
C ALA A 15 16.09 -6.52 10.45
N SER A 16 17.30 -6.06 10.11
CA SER A 16 17.59 -5.56 8.76
C SER A 16 17.66 -6.74 7.78
N ILE A 17 17.13 -6.56 6.57
CA ILE A 17 17.11 -7.59 5.54
C ILE A 17 17.96 -7.14 4.36
N LYS A 18 18.83 -8.03 3.86
CA LYS A 18 19.66 -7.76 2.69
C LYS A 18 18.79 -7.70 1.43
N ASN A 19 18.88 -6.62 0.66
CA ASN A 19 18.22 -6.47 -0.64
C ASN A 19 19.11 -6.95 -1.80
N GLU A 20 18.60 -6.90 -3.04
CA GLU A 20 19.33 -7.36 -4.23
C GLU A 20 20.55 -6.47 -4.56
N ALA A 21 20.54 -5.19 -4.15
CA ALA A 21 21.70 -4.29 -4.26
C ALA A 21 22.82 -4.62 -3.25
N GLY A 22 22.53 -5.50 -2.28
CA GLY A 22 23.48 -5.97 -1.29
C GLY A 22 23.49 -5.20 0.03
N ASN A 23 22.60 -4.21 0.19
CA ASN A 23 22.47 -3.39 1.38
C ASN A 23 21.49 -4.01 2.38
N PHE A 24 21.70 -3.74 3.68
CA PHE A 24 20.84 -4.24 4.75
C PHE A 24 19.84 -3.18 5.18
N GLU A 25 18.60 -3.34 4.74
CA GLU A 25 17.55 -2.32 4.88
C GLU A 25 16.58 -2.63 6.01
N GLN A 26 16.05 -1.57 6.62
CA GLN A 26 14.96 -1.62 7.59
C GLN A 26 13.60 -1.37 6.91
N PRO A 27 12.48 -1.86 7.47
CA PRO A 27 11.14 -1.59 6.97
C PRO A 27 10.64 -0.21 7.42
N ASP A 28 11.25 0.86 6.94
CA ASP A 28 10.68 2.20 7.09
C ASP A 28 9.84 2.60 5.86
N ALA A 29 9.05 3.66 6.01
CA ALA A 29 8.10 4.07 4.97
C ALA A 29 8.82 4.44 3.65
N LYS A 30 10.03 4.99 3.69
CA LYS A 30 10.81 5.34 2.49
C LYS A 30 11.27 4.06 1.79
N ASN A 31 11.94 3.16 2.51
CA ASN A 31 12.49 1.92 1.96
C ASN A 31 11.40 0.99 1.41
N VAL A 32 10.23 0.97 2.05
CA VAL A 32 9.04 0.27 1.53
C VAL A 32 8.50 0.98 0.29
N THR A 33 8.43 2.32 0.27
CA THR A 33 8.03 3.08 -0.93
C THR A 33 8.93 2.79 -2.12
N ASP A 34 10.26 2.77 -1.90
CA ASP A 34 11.25 2.48 -2.94
C ASP A 34 11.07 1.07 -3.51
N ALA A 35 10.80 0.07 -2.66
CA ALA A 35 10.50 -1.28 -3.10
C ALA A 35 9.19 -1.38 -3.89
N LEU A 36 8.14 -0.71 -3.42
CA LEU A 36 6.81 -0.75 -4.06
C LEU A 36 6.77 0.04 -5.38
N ALA A 37 7.67 1.01 -5.58
CA ALA A 37 7.80 1.74 -6.85
C ALA A 37 8.25 0.84 -8.01
N GLU A 38 8.92 -0.28 -7.73
CA GLU A 38 9.33 -1.27 -8.73
C GLU A 38 8.24 -2.31 -9.04
N ALA A 39 7.08 -2.24 -8.37
CA ALA A 39 5.97 -3.15 -8.65
C ALA A 39 5.31 -2.85 -10.00
N GLN A 40 4.94 -3.90 -10.72
CA GLN A 40 4.10 -3.77 -11.91
C GLN A 40 2.64 -3.57 -11.48
N ILE A 41 2.03 -2.47 -11.92
CA ILE A 41 0.65 -2.13 -11.59
C ILE A 41 -0.24 -2.38 -12.83
N PRO A 42 -0.92 -3.54 -12.92
CA PRO A 42 -1.82 -3.83 -14.03
C PRO A 42 -3.13 -3.04 -13.90
N PRO A 43 -3.86 -2.79 -15.01
CA PRO A 43 -5.11 -2.03 -15.01
C PRO A 43 -6.21 -2.60 -14.12
N ASP A 44 -6.20 -3.91 -13.86
CA ASP A 44 -7.19 -4.59 -13.01
C ASP A 44 -6.77 -4.66 -11.53
N LEU A 45 -5.69 -3.95 -11.16
CA LEU A 45 -5.13 -3.84 -9.81
C LEU A 45 -4.74 -5.17 -9.17
N LYS A 46 -4.60 -6.26 -9.95
CA LYS A 46 -4.04 -7.54 -9.46
C LYS A 46 -2.53 -7.46 -9.38
N ILE A 47 -2.04 -6.63 -8.47
CA ILE A 47 -0.63 -6.35 -8.31
C ILE A 47 0.06 -7.58 -7.71
N VAL A 48 1.15 -8.00 -8.37
CA VAL A 48 2.11 -8.94 -7.79
C VAL A 48 3.29 -8.11 -7.28
N PRO A 49 3.54 -8.08 -5.95
CA PRO A 49 4.68 -7.36 -5.40
C PRO A 49 6.00 -7.87 -5.97
N ASN A 50 6.94 -6.96 -6.22
CA ASN A 50 8.32 -7.32 -6.52
C ASN A 50 9.07 -7.60 -5.20
N TYR A 51 9.31 -8.87 -4.88
CA TYR A 51 10.08 -9.28 -3.69
C TYR A 51 11.60 -9.24 -3.89
N LYS A 52 12.05 -8.78 -5.05
CA LYS A 52 13.45 -8.61 -5.43
C LYS A 52 13.69 -7.20 -5.97
N PRO A 53 13.38 -6.15 -5.19
CA PRO A 53 13.61 -4.80 -5.64
C PRO A 53 15.12 -4.56 -5.80
N THR A 54 15.47 -3.82 -6.83
CA THR A 54 16.85 -3.53 -7.24
C THR A 54 17.36 -2.19 -6.72
N GLY A 55 16.46 -1.35 -6.20
CA GLY A 55 16.78 -0.07 -5.58
C GLY A 55 17.71 -0.25 -4.36
N PRO A 56 18.73 0.61 -4.21
CA PRO A 56 19.74 0.46 -3.17
C PRO A 56 19.17 0.51 -1.75
N ASP A 57 18.10 1.27 -1.53
CA ASP A 57 17.44 1.44 -0.23
C ASP A 57 16.17 0.57 -0.10
N ALA A 58 15.85 -0.24 -1.11
CA ALA A 58 14.57 -0.93 -1.16
C ALA A 58 14.49 -2.06 -0.13
N TYR A 59 13.44 -2.07 0.68
CA TYR A 59 13.17 -3.16 1.62
C TYR A 59 12.49 -4.35 0.91
N PRO A 60 13.08 -5.56 0.90
CA PRO A 60 12.64 -6.65 0.02
C PRO A 60 11.36 -7.37 0.49
N ILE A 61 10.96 -7.21 1.75
CA ILE A 61 9.73 -7.82 2.30
C ILE A 61 8.62 -6.77 2.35
N SER A 62 8.29 -6.21 1.18
CA SER A 62 7.27 -5.17 0.98
C SER A 62 6.08 -5.74 0.22
N THR A 63 4.85 -5.33 0.57
CA THR A 63 3.63 -5.76 -0.13
C THR A 63 2.53 -4.70 -0.06
N PHE A 64 1.53 -4.84 -0.93
CA PHE A 64 0.29 -4.06 -0.88
C PHE A 64 -0.78 -4.79 -0.07
N THR A 65 -1.73 -4.03 0.47
CA THR A 65 -3.00 -4.56 0.98
C THR A 65 -4.13 -4.16 0.06
N PHE A 66 -5.20 -4.95 0.04
CA PHE A 66 -6.31 -4.79 -0.91
C PHE A 66 -7.64 -4.68 -0.18
N VAL A 67 -8.51 -3.82 -0.72
CA VAL A 67 -9.93 -3.80 -0.37
C VAL A 67 -10.72 -4.35 -1.55
N LEU A 68 -11.59 -5.32 -1.27
CA LEU A 68 -12.54 -5.84 -2.25
C LEU A 68 -13.91 -5.21 -1.99
N ALA A 69 -14.49 -4.61 -3.03
CA ALA A 69 -15.83 -4.03 -3.00
C ALA A 69 -16.62 -4.48 -4.23
N TYR A 70 -17.94 -4.67 -4.07
CA TYR A 70 -18.81 -4.90 -5.22
C TYR A 70 -18.80 -3.67 -6.14
N SER A 71 -18.65 -3.90 -7.44
CA SER A 71 -18.71 -2.84 -8.46
C SER A 71 -20.09 -2.17 -8.51
N LYS A 72 -21.15 -2.92 -8.17
CA LYS A 72 -22.51 -2.41 -8.00
C LYS A 72 -23.02 -2.75 -6.60
N GLN A 73 -23.29 -1.72 -5.83
CA GLN A 73 -23.80 -1.85 -4.47
C GLN A 73 -25.30 -2.14 -4.50
N LYS A 74 -25.76 -3.05 -3.64
CA LYS A 74 -27.17 -3.43 -3.57
C LYS A 74 -28.02 -2.38 -2.85
N ASP A 75 -27.43 -1.75 -1.84
CA ASP A 75 -28.03 -0.71 -1.02
C ASP A 75 -27.36 0.62 -1.37
N PRO A 76 -28.07 1.56 -2.02
CA PRO A 76 -27.46 2.82 -2.47
C PRO A 76 -26.94 3.69 -1.34
N ALA A 77 -27.60 3.68 -0.17
CA ALA A 77 -27.18 4.50 0.95
C ALA A 77 -25.86 3.98 1.54
N LYS A 78 -25.74 2.66 1.72
CA LYS A 78 -24.48 2.03 2.15
C LYS A 78 -23.38 2.15 1.09
N GLY A 79 -23.76 2.00 -0.17
CA GLY A 79 -22.85 2.13 -1.30
C GLY A 79 -22.20 3.50 -1.36
N LYS A 80 -22.99 4.57 -1.14
CA LYS A 80 -22.47 5.93 -1.07
C LYS A 80 -21.44 6.10 0.04
N VAL A 81 -21.75 5.65 1.27
CA VAL A 81 -20.82 5.76 2.41
C VAL A 81 -19.52 4.98 2.16
N LEU A 82 -19.62 3.77 1.60
CA LEU A 82 -18.46 2.98 1.23
C LEU A 82 -17.60 3.70 0.19
N LYS A 83 -18.21 4.23 -0.87
CA LYS A 83 -17.50 4.97 -1.93
C LYS A 83 -16.80 6.21 -1.37
N ASP A 84 -17.47 6.98 -0.53
CA ASP A 84 -16.89 8.17 0.12
C ASP A 84 -15.71 7.79 1.02
N PHE A 85 -15.82 6.71 1.80
CA PHE A 85 -14.73 6.21 2.64
C PHE A 85 -13.51 5.76 1.81
N LEU A 86 -13.74 5.00 0.74
CA LEU A 86 -12.66 4.55 -0.12
C LEU A 86 -11.98 5.73 -0.84
N ALA A 87 -12.76 6.72 -1.30
CA ALA A 87 -12.23 7.93 -1.92
C ALA A 87 -11.35 8.73 -0.96
N TYR A 88 -11.75 8.84 0.31
CA TYR A 88 -10.91 9.39 1.37
C TYR A 88 -9.64 8.56 1.56
N ALA A 89 -9.77 7.23 1.71
CA ALA A 89 -8.67 6.33 2.02
C ALA A 89 -7.58 6.35 0.93
N VAL A 90 -7.95 6.37 -0.35
CA VAL A 90 -7.00 6.46 -1.47
C VAL A 90 -6.64 7.91 -1.84
N GLY A 91 -7.21 8.89 -1.13
CA GLY A 91 -7.00 10.32 -1.32
C GLY A 91 -6.31 10.95 -0.10
N PRO A 92 -6.91 11.96 0.55
CA PRO A 92 -6.31 12.66 1.70
C PRO A 92 -5.95 11.75 2.89
N GLY A 93 -6.60 10.59 3.04
CA GLY A 93 -6.29 9.65 4.11
C GLY A 93 -4.88 9.05 4.04
N GLN A 94 -4.21 9.14 2.88
CA GLN A 94 -2.83 8.70 2.72
C GLN A 94 -1.84 9.49 3.60
N ASP A 95 -2.16 10.72 3.99
CA ASP A 95 -1.31 11.55 4.84
C ASP A 95 -1.09 10.94 6.24
N ALA A 96 -2.03 10.11 6.71
CA ALA A 96 -1.91 9.40 7.99
C ALA A 96 -0.99 8.16 7.92
N ALA A 97 -0.69 7.64 6.73
CA ALA A 97 -0.03 6.34 6.56
C ALA A 97 1.35 6.32 7.23
N SER A 98 2.19 7.31 6.97
CA SER A 98 3.56 7.36 7.51
C SER A 98 3.59 7.48 9.02
N GLY A 99 2.63 8.19 9.63
CA GLY A 99 2.48 8.27 11.09
C GLY A 99 2.09 6.94 11.74
N LEU A 100 1.51 6.02 10.95
CA LEU A 100 1.15 4.66 11.35
C LEU A 100 2.18 3.61 10.88
N PHE A 101 3.37 4.05 10.44
CA PHE A 101 4.44 3.21 9.90
C PHE A 101 4.15 2.52 8.56
N TYR A 102 3.13 2.98 7.83
CA TYR A 102 2.84 2.53 6.47
C TYR A 102 3.45 3.45 5.41
N ALA A 103 3.84 2.87 4.28
CA ALA A 103 4.16 3.64 3.08
C ALA A 103 2.87 4.15 2.42
N PRO A 104 2.81 5.42 1.98
CA PRO A 104 1.70 5.90 1.18
C PRO A 104 1.69 5.20 -0.19
N LEU A 105 0.53 5.16 -0.84
CA LEU A 105 0.39 4.62 -2.19
C LEU A 105 1.29 5.39 -3.18
N PRO A 106 2.04 4.69 -4.06
CA PRO A 106 2.70 5.32 -5.19
C PRO A 106 1.69 6.10 -6.05
N SER A 107 2.07 7.26 -6.57
CA SER A 107 1.16 8.17 -7.30
C SER A 107 0.43 7.51 -8.47
N ALA A 108 1.12 6.65 -9.22
CA ALA A 108 0.53 5.88 -10.33
C ALA A 108 -0.55 4.92 -9.84
N LEU A 109 -0.31 4.22 -8.72
CA LEU A 109 -1.29 3.33 -8.10
C LEU A 109 -2.46 4.12 -7.53
N GLN A 110 -2.18 5.21 -6.82
CA GLN A 110 -3.21 6.08 -6.24
C GLN A 110 -4.20 6.56 -7.29
N THR A 111 -3.70 6.92 -8.48
CA THR A 111 -4.54 7.34 -9.62
C THR A 111 -5.47 6.22 -10.09
N GLN A 112 -4.94 5.00 -10.24
CA GLN A 112 -5.75 3.85 -10.65
C GLN A 112 -6.77 3.45 -9.57
N CYS A 113 -6.38 3.51 -8.28
CA CYS A 113 -7.30 3.27 -7.17
C CYS A 113 -8.46 4.29 -7.14
N LYS A 114 -8.18 5.59 -7.37
CA LYS A 114 -9.22 6.62 -7.48
C LYS A 114 -10.21 6.30 -8.60
N ALA A 115 -9.70 5.95 -9.79
CA ALA A 115 -10.54 5.56 -10.92
C ALA A 115 -11.41 4.33 -10.60
N ALA A 116 -10.86 3.32 -9.92
CA ALA A 116 -11.61 2.14 -9.51
C ALA A 116 -12.72 2.46 -8.49
N VAL A 117 -12.45 3.37 -7.54
CA VAL A 117 -13.46 3.85 -6.58
C VAL A 117 -14.56 4.65 -7.28
N ASP A 118 -14.19 5.54 -8.20
CA ASP A 118 -15.14 6.36 -8.97
C ASP A 118 -16.08 5.51 -9.83
N ALA A 119 -15.61 4.35 -10.31
CA ALA A 119 -16.40 3.40 -11.08
C ALA A 119 -17.44 2.61 -10.25
N ILE A 120 -17.39 2.67 -8.91
CA ILE A 120 -18.39 2.00 -8.05
C ILE A 120 -19.76 2.63 -8.28
N GLN A 121 -20.72 1.79 -8.65
CA GLN A 121 -22.14 2.14 -8.79
C GLN A 121 -22.83 1.97 -7.44
N THR A 122 -23.46 3.05 -6.97
CA THR A 122 -24.23 3.10 -5.72
C THR A 122 -25.71 3.00 -6.00
#